data_AF-A0A7C7JRU3-F1
#
_entry.id   AF-A0A7C7JRU3-F1
#
_cell.length_a   1.000
_cell.length_b   1.000
_cell.length_c   1.000
_cell.angle_alpha   90.00
_cell.angle_beta   90.00
_cell.angle_gamma   90.00
#
_symmetry.space_group_name_H-M   'P 1'
#
loop_
_entity.id
_entity.type
_entity.pdbx_description
1 polymer ?
#
loop_
_entity_poly.entity_id
_entity_poly.type
_entity_poly.pdbx_seq_one_letter_code
_entity_poly.pdbx_strand_id
1 'polypeptide(L)'
;MGKTSTGSADTSSISREVAHLAFTKVKQDDWLNIRQQEQLRRALMALGEALGWAVTSANSEDPIAAISKSTRKMMSNGARSLKRSLAKRMATKKAEITELKKVARSIRRLAENPNTIYPLEITYSRSARDSVQSMFTKTENIEVNDALETLGCAESIERNLDHWTTLRDQMIAELKVEQKHLSVMTQTLSQFVKSMHRLLGEVIATLS
;
A
#
# COMPACT_ATOMS: atom_id res chain seq x y z
N MET A 1 -30.88 9.97 -19.24
CA MET A 1 -29.69 9.14 -19.55
C MET A 1 -28.45 9.94 -19.19
N GLY A 2 -27.83 9.67 -18.04
CA GLY A 2 -26.53 10.21 -17.65
C GLY A 2 -25.65 9.03 -17.24
N LYS A 3 -24.65 8.70 -18.06
CA LYS A 3 -23.64 7.70 -17.72
C LYS A 3 -22.75 8.29 -16.61
N THR A 4 -22.95 7.87 -15.36
CA THR A 4 -21.96 8.11 -14.31
C THR A 4 -20.87 7.05 -14.44
N SER A 5 -19.68 7.48 -14.82
CA SER A 5 -18.47 6.65 -14.90
C SER A 5 -17.90 6.24 -13.54
N THR A 6 -18.71 6.26 -12.48
CA THR A 6 -18.31 6.07 -11.07
C THR A 6 -18.14 4.61 -10.66
N GLY A 7 -18.85 3.67 -11.29
CA GLY A 7 -18.87 2.26 -10.84
C GLY A 7 -17.53 1.50 -10.84
N SER A 8 -16.57 1.87 -11.69
CA SER A 8 -15.27 1.18 -11.79
C SER A 8 -14.26 1.62 -10.72
N ALA A 9 -14.25 2.91 -10.38
CA ALA A 9 -13.31 3.45 -9.38
C ALA A 9 -13.73 3.00 -7.97
N ASP A 10 -15.03 3.04 -7.69
CA ASP A 10 -15.60 2.67 -6.40
C ASP A 10 -15.41 1.17 -6.13
N THR A 11 -15.70 0.31 -7.12
CA THR A 11 -15.49 -1.14 -7.00
C THR A 11 -14.01 -1.52 -6.83
N SER A 12 -13.09 -0.77 -7.43
CA SER A 12 -11.64 -0.98 -7.26
C SER A 12 -11.18 -0.63 -5.83
N SER A 13 -11.68 0.49 -5.28
CA SER A 13 -11.40 0.90 -3.90
C SER A 13 -11.94 -0.12 -2.90
N ILE A 14 -13.21 -0.50 -3.05
CA ILE A 14 -13.87 -1.51 -2.19
C ILE A 14 -13.16 -2.86 -2.28
N SER A 15 -12.79 -3.31 -3.49
CA SER A 15 -12.01 -4.54 -3.68
C SER A 15 -10.69 -4.52 -2.91
N ARG A 16 -10.01 -3.38 -2.91
CA ARG A 16 -8.74 -3.20 -2.20
C ARG A 16 -8.94 -3.25 -0.69
N GLU A 17 -10.02 -2.68 -0.18
CA GLU A 17 -10.37 -2.71 1.24
C GLU A 17 -10.67 -4.13 1.74
N VAL A 18 -11.52 -4.88 1.02
CA VAL A 18 -11.80 -6.29 1.36
C VAL A 18 -10.54 -7.15 1.29
N ALA A 19 -9.69 -6.94 0.27
CA ALA A 19 -8.41 -7.64 0.17
C ALA A 19 -7.44 -7.24 1.29
N HIS A 20 -7.45 -5.98 1.73
CA HIS A 20 -6.62 -5.51 2.84
C HIS A 20 -7.02 -6.16 4.17
N LEU A 21 -8.31 -6.39 4.40
CA LEU A 21 -8.78 -7.08 5.60
C LEU A 21 -8.38 -8.56 5.59
N ALA A 22 -8.49 -9.25 4.45
CA ALA A 22 -7.95 -10.60 4.31
C ALA A 22 -6.43 -10.65 4.53
N PHE A 23 -5.71 -9.66 4.01
CA PHE A 23 -4.27 -9.53 4.25
C PHE A 23 -3.96 -9.31 5.73
N THR A 24 -4.75 -8.47 6.42
CA THR A 24 -4.62 -8.19 7.86
C THR A 24 -4.80 -9.45 8.69
N LYS A 25 -5.81 -10.26 8.36
CA LYS A 25 -6.02 -11.57 8.97
C LYS A 25 -4.77 -12.45 8.89
N VAL A 26 -4.14 -12.52 7.70
CA VAL A 26 -2.91 -13.31 7.50
C VAL A 26 -1.73 -12.72 8.28
N LYS A 27 -1.60 -11.39 8.38
CA LYS A 27 -0.53 -10.76 9.18
C LYS A 27 -0.68 -11.03 10.68
N GLN A 28 -1.92 -11.09 11.17
CA GLN A 28 -2.22 -11.33 12.58
C GLN A 28 -2.03 -12.80 12.99
N ASP A 29 -2.02 -13.71 12.01
CA ASP A 29 -2.10 -15.16 12.22
C ASP A 29 -3.27 -15.56 13.14
N ASP A 30 -4.34 -14.77 13.12
CA ASP A 30 -5.51 -14.90 13.98
C ASP A 30 -6.78 -14.46 13.23
N TRP A 31 -7.92 -14.49 13.90
CA TRP A 31 -9.17 -13.96 13.39
C TRP A 31 -9.21 -12.42 13.46
N LEU A 32 -9.99 -11.80 12.56
CA LEU A 32 -10.20 -10.37 12.59
C LEU A 32 -10.87 -9.97 13.90
N ASN A 33 -10.42 -8.88 14.52
CA ASN A 33 -11.08 -8.35 15.72
C ASN A 33 -12.45 -7.76 15.40
N ILE A 34 -13.27 -7.47 16.42
CA ILE A 34 -14.66 -6.98 16.25
C ILE A 34 -14.73 -5.76 15.31
N ARG A 35 -13.81 -4.80 15.48
CA ARG A 35 -13.77 -3.60 14.63
C ARG A 35 -13.45 -3.93 13.18
N GLN A 36 -12.50 -4.83 12.95
CA GLN A 36 -12.11 -5.27 11.61
C GLN A 36 -13.20 -6.13 10.94
N GLN A 37 -13.95 -6.92 11.71
CA GLN A 37 -15.11 -7.64 11.22
C GLN A 37 -16.22 -6.68 10.78
N GLU A 38 -16.48 -5.63 11.55
CA GLU A 38 -17.46 -4.61 11.15
C GLU A 38 -17.00 -3.83 9.91
N GLN A 39 -15.71 -3.52 9.80
CA GLN A 39 -15.15 -2.95 8.56
C GLN A 39 -15.35 -3.88 7.37
N LEU A 40 -15.12 -5.18 7.56
CA LEU A 40 -15.36 -6.20 6.54
C LEU A 40 -16.83 -6.25 6.15
N ARG A 41 -17.76 -6.23 7.11
CA ARG A 41 -19.20 -6.21 6.86
C ARG A 41 -19.59 -5.00 6.01
N ARG A 42 -19.12 -3.80 6.36
CA ARG A 42 -19.39 -2.56 5.61
C ARG A 42 -18.82 -2.60 4.20
N ALA A 43 -17.58 -3.07 4.04
CA ALA A 43 -16.97 -3.22 2.73
C ALA A 43 -17.73 -4.23 1.86
N LEU A 44 -18.24 -5.32 2.45
CA LEU A 44 -19.07 -6.31 1.75
C LEU A 44 -20.46 -5.76 1.40
N MET A 45 -21.09 -4.95 2.26
CA MET A 45 -22.34 -4.23 1.94
C MET A 45 -22.15 -3.33 0.72
N ALA A 46 -21.15 -2.45 0.75
CA ALA A 46 -20.85 -1.55 -0.37
C ALA A 46 -20.52 -2.33 -1.65
N LEU A 47 -19.82 -3.46 -1.52
CA LEU A 47 -19.55 -4.35 -2.65
C LEU A 47 -20.84 -4.95 -3.21
N GLY A 48 -21.75 -5.39 -2.33
CA GLY A 48 -23.01 -6.00 -2.71
C GLY A 48 -23.96 -5.03 -3.40
N GLU A 49 -24.03 -3.79 -2.95
CA GLU A 49 -24.75 -2.71 -3.64
C GLU A 49 -24.16 -2.47 -5.04
N ALA A 50 -22.84 -2.31 -5.12
CA ALA A 50 -22.15 -2.03 -6.39
C ALA A 50 -22.26 -3.18 -7.41
N LEU A 51 -22.38 -4.42 -6.93
CA LEU A 51 -22.50 -5.61 -7.77
C LEU A 51 -23.95 -6.08 -7.99
N GLY A 52 -24.94 -5.43 -7.38
CA GLY A 52 -26.34 -5.84 -7.51
C GLY A 52 -26.62 -7.21 -6.87
N TRP A 53 -26.08 -7.47 -5.68
CA TRP A 53 -26.28 -8.73 -4.98
C TRP A 53 -27.74 -8.99 -4.60
N ALA A 54 -28.56 -7.95 -4.38
CA ALA A 54 -30.00 -8.10 -4.16
C ALA A 54 -30.69 -8.80 -5.36
N VAL A 55 -30.41 -8.32 -6.58
CA VAL A 55 -30.92 -8.91 -7.82
C VAL A 55 -30.34 -10.30 -8.05
N THR A 56 -29.06 -10.50 -7.75
CA THR A 56 -28.40 -11.81 -7.88
C THR A 56 -29.02 -12.83 -6.92
N SER A 57 -29.32 -12.41 -5.69
CA SER A 57 -29.94 -13.24 -4.66
C SER A 57 -31.35 -13.65 -5.03
N ALA A 58 -32.16 -12.69 -5.51
CA ALA A 58 -33.55 -12.95 -5.91
C ALA A 58 -33.70 -13.91 -7.09
N ASN A 59 -32.68 -14.02 -7.96
CA ASN A 59 -32.74 -14.79 -9.20
C ASN A 59 -31.85 -16.05 -9.20
N SER A 60 -31.27 -16.43 -8.07
CA SER A 60 -30.36 -17.58 -7.98
C SER A 60 -30.92 -18.69 -7.11
N GLU A 61 -30.78 -19.94 -7.56
CA GLU A 61 -31.09 -21.12 -6.76
C GLU A 61 -30.12 -21.32 -5.58
N ASP A 62 -28.88 -20.82 -5.71
CA ASP A 62 -27.88 -20.77 -4.63
C ASP A 62 -27.21 -19.38 -4.58
N PRO A 63 -27.89 -18.40 -3.93
CA PRO A 63 -27.40 -17.03 -3.78
C PRO A 63 -26.01 -16.94 -3.16
N ILE A 64 -25.72 -17.78 -2.16
CA ILE A 64 -24.46 -17.75 -1.42
C ILE A 64 -23.31 -18.18 -2.31
N ALA A 65 -23.47 -19.24 -3.12
CA ALA A 65 -22.43 -19.67 -4.05
C ALA A 65 -22.16 -18.63 -5.16
N ALA A 66 -23.22 -18.04 -5.73
CA ALA A 66 -23.11 -17.01 -6.76
C ALA A 66 -22.38 -15.76 -6.24
N ILE A 67 -22.77 -15.28 -5.06
CA ILE A 67 -22.14 -14.11 -4.41
C ILE A 67 -20.70 -14.42 -4.01
N SER A 68 -20.44 -15.58 -3.42
CA SER A 68 -19.07 -16.02 -3.06
C SER A 68 -18.13 -16.06 -4.26
N LYS A 69 -18.62 -16.42 -5.46
CA LYS A 69 -17.83 -16.34 -6.70
C LYS A 69 -17.46 -14.89 -7.03
N SER A 70 -18.41 -13.96 -6.93
CA SER A 70 -18.17 -12.54 -7.17
C SER A 70 -17.22 -11.92 -6.13
N THR A 71 -17.39 -12.25 -4.83
CA THR A 71 -16.51 -11.81 -3.75
C THR A 71 -15.08 -12.28 -3.98
N ARG A 72 -14.86 -13.56 -4.35
CA ARG A 72 -13.52 -14.08 -4.67
C ARG A 72 -12.87 -13.32 -5.82
N LYS A 73 -13.62 -13.02 -6.88
CA LYS A 73 -13.12 -12.25 -8.03
C LYS A 73 -12.64 -10.86 -7.60
N MET A 74 -13.41 -10.17 -6.77
CA MET A 74 -13.10 -8.81 -6.32
C MET A 74 -11.90 -8.79 -5.36
N MET A 75 -11.87 -9.72 -4.42
CA MET A 75 -10.70 -9.91 -3.57
C MET A 75 -9.42 -10.23 -4.36
N SER A 76 -9.51 -11.05 -5.42
CA SER A 76 -8.36 -11.32 -6.29
C SER A 76 -7.89 -10.04 -7.02
N ASN A 77 -8.82 -9.20 -7.47
CA ASN A 77 -8.48 -7.90 -8.06
C ASN A 77 -7.79 -6.97 -7.04
N GLY A 78 -8.32 -6.88 -5.82
CA GLY A 78 -7.72 -6.15 -4.71
C GLY A 78 -6.32 -6.66 -4.36
N ALA A 79 -6.14 -7.98 -4.29
CA ALA A 79 -4.85 -8.62 -4.07
C ALA A 79 -3.82 -8.28 -5.15
N ARG A 80 -4.23 -8.25 -6.42
CA ARG A 80 -3.34 -7.79 -7.52
C ARG A 80 -2.95 -6.32 -7.36
N SER A 81 -3.88 -5.47 -6.93
CA SER A 81 -3.60 -4.06 -6.65
C SER A 81 -2.58 -3.91 -5.52
N LEU A 82 -2.77 -4.63 -4.41
CA LEU A 82 -1.81 -4.68 -3.30
C LEU A 82 -0.43 -5.17 -3.76
N LYS A 83 -0.39 -6.24 -4.58
CA LYS A 83 0.86 -6.78 -5.15
C LYS A 83 1.61 -5.74 -5.97
N ARG A 84 0.91 -4.98 -6.83
CA ARG A 84 1.52 -3.89 -7.62
C ARG A 84 2.05 -2.77 -6.72
N SER A 85 1.27 -2.35 -5.73
CA SER A 85 1.69 -1.31 -4.77
C SER A 85 2.94 -1.73 -4.00
N LEU A 86 3.00 -2.99 -3.55
CA LEU A 86 4.14 -3.54 -2.83
C LEU A 86 5.37 -3.67 -3.73
N ALA A 87 5.20 -4.09 -4.99
CA ALA A 87 6.27 -4.12 -5.98
C ALA A 87 6.84 -2.72 -6.25
N LYS A 88 5.99 -1.69 -6.36
CA LYS A 88 6.42 -0.29 -6.51
C LYS A 88 7.23 0.17 -5.30
N ARG A 89 6.74 -0.06 -4.08
CA ARG A 89 7.47 0.26 -2.83
C ARG A 89 8.85 -0.42 -2.80
N MET A 90 8.90 -1.71 -3.14
CA MET A 90 10.14 -2.47 -3.21
C MET A 90 11.13 -1.92 -4.23
N ALA A 91 10.66 -1.57 -5.44
CA ALA A 91 11.49 -0.97 -6.48
C ALA A 91 12.06 0.38 -6.02
N THR A 92 11.23 1.26 -5.45
CA THR A 92 11.66 2.55 -4.90
C THR A 92 12.72 2.37 -3.81
N LYS A 93 12.50 1.46 -2.85
CA LYS A 93 13.50 1.20 -1.79
C LYS A 93 14.81 0.64 -2.33
N LYS A 94 14.77 -0.25 -3.33
CA LYS A 94 15.99 -0.78 -3.97
C LYS A 94 16.82 0.32 -4.64
N ALA A 95 16.16 1.32 -5.22
CA ALA A 95 16.83 2.45 -5.89
C ALA A 95 17.32 3.55 -4.92
N GLU A 96 16.82 3.60 -3.68
CA GLU A 96 17.03 4.70 -2.73
C GLU A 96 18.50 5.15 -2.58
N ILE A 97 19.41 4.23 -2.27
CA ILE A 97 20.83 4.57 -2.05
C ILE A 97 21.48 5.09 -3.32
N THR A 98 21.11 4.55 -4.48
CA THR A 98 21.61 5.04 -5.77
C THR A 98 21.11 6.46 -6.05
N GLU A 99 19.86 6.76 -5.71
CA GLU A 99 19.30 8.12 -5.85
C GLU A 99 19.95 9.09 -4.86
N LEU A 100 20.16 8.71 -3.59
CA LEU A 100 20.89 9.54 -2.62
C LEU A 100 22.31 9.88 -3.09
N LYS A 101 23.03 8.90 -3.67
CA LYS A 101 24.34 9.12 -4.29
C LYS A 101 24.29 10.04 -5.52
N LYS A 102 23.20 10.03 -6.29
CA LYS A 102 23.01 10.98 -7.41
C LYS A 102 22.74 12.39 -6.87
N VAL A 103 21.90 12.51 -5.85
CA VAL A 103 21.60 13.79 -5.19
C VAL A 103 22.89 14.39 -4.63
N ALA A 104 23.66 13.65 -3.83
CA ALA A 104 24.94 14.15 -3.29
C ALA A 104 25.90 14.66 -4.39
N ARG A 105 26.06 13.88 -5.47
CA ARG A 105 26.90 14.31 -6.61
C ARG A 105 26.37 15.55 -7.31
N SER A 106 25.06 15.68 -7.46
CA SER A 106 24.44 16.86 -8.06
C SER A 106 24.65 18.09 -7.19
N ILE A 107 24.46 17.96 -5.87
CA ILE A 107 24.68 19.04 -4.90
C ILE A 107 26.15 19.48 -4.92
N ARG A 108 27.10 18.54 -4.93
CA ARG A 108 28.53 18.87 -4.99
C ARG A 108 28.88 19.66 -6.26
N ARG A 109 28.35 19.28 -7.42
CA ARG A 109 28.53 20.03 -8.67
C ARG A 109 27.97 21.45 -8.60
N LEU A 110 26.86 21.66 -7.89
CA LEU A 110 26.28 22.99 -7.69
C LEU A 110 27.16 23.85 -6.76
N ALA A 111 27.71 23.26 -5.69
CA ALA A 111 28.63 23.94 -4.79
C ALA A 111 29.93 24.38 -5.49
N GLU A 112 30.46 23.55 -6.39
CA GLU A 112 31.70 23.82 -7.14
C GLU A 112 31.50 24.80 -8.31
N ASN A 113 30.27 25.06 -8.73
CA ASN A 113 29.98 25.93 -9.86
C ASN A 113 29.91 27.40 -9.41
N PRO A 114 30.81 28.29 -9.88
CA PRO A 114 30.83 29.70 -9.47
C PRO A 114 29.62 30.50 -9.95
N ASN A 115 28.86 29.98 -10.92
CA ASN A 115 27.67 30.63 -11.47
C ASN A 115 26.36 30.18 -10.80
N THR A 116 26.44 29.35 -9.75
CA THR A 116 25.24 28.90 -9.03
C THR A 116 24.59 30.07 -8.31
N ILE A 117 23.28 30.24 -8.50
CA ILE A 117 22.47 31.27 -7.85
C ILE A 117 21.81 30.66 -6.62
N TYR A 118 21.91 31.36 -5.50
CA TYR A 118 21.34 30.97 -4.22
C TYR A 118 20.13 31.85 -3.86
N PRO A 119 19.21 31.38 -3.00
CA PRO A 119 19.20 30.09 -2.30
C PRO A 119 18.82 28.90 -3.19
N LEU A 120 19.20 27.69 -2.78
CA LEU A 120 18.78 26.43 -3.42
C LEU A 120 17.92 25.60 -2.46
N GLU A 121 16.85 25.02 -3.00
CA GLU A 121 16.06 24.00 -2.31
C GLU A 121 16.52 22.60 -2.73
N ILE A 122 17.00 21.82 -1.76
CA ILE A 122 17.45 20.45 -1.93
C ILE A 122 16.43 19.53 -1.28
N THR A 123 15.83 18.64 -2.08
CA THR A 123 14.90 17.62 -1.60
C THR A 123 15.50 16.22 -1.77
N TYR A 124 15.48 15.40 -0.73
CA TYR A 124 15.81 13.97 -0.83
C TYR A 124 15.02 13.12 0.15
N SER A 125 14.86 11.84 -0.19
CA SER A 125 14.19 10.87 0.68
C SER A 125 15.13 9.76 1.11
N ARG A 126 15.03 9.37 2.38
CA ARG A 126 15.84 8.31 2.97
C ARG A 126 15.05 7.44 3.93
N SER A 127 15.52 6.22 4.15
CA SER A 127 15.00 5.32 5.17
C SER A 127 15.27 5.88 6.57
N ALA A 128 14.30 5.72 7.44
CA ALA A 128 14.25 6.32 8.77
C ALA A 128 13.69 5.31 9.77
N ARG A 129 14.06 5.48 11.04
CA ARG A 129 13.43 4.76 12.14
C ARG A 129 13.04 5.74 13.23
N ASP A 130 11.85 5.55 13.78
CA ASP A 130 11.40 6.20 15.00
C ASP A 130 10.79 5.15 15.96
N SER A 131 10.87 5.45 17.25
CA SER A 131 10.28 4.70 18.36
C SER A 131 8.78 4.43 18.20
N VAL A 132 8.04 5.34 17.56
CA VAL A 132 6.58 5.24 17.40
C VAL A 132 6.18 4.52 16.12
N GLN A 133 6.76 4.92 14.97
CA GLN A 133 6.32 4.43 13.65
C GLN A 133 7.15 3.25 13.12
N SER A 134 8.09 2.74 13.91
CA SER A 134 9.10 1.78 13.44
C SER A 134 9.85 2.34 12.22
N MET A 135 9.87 1.63 11.09
CA MET A 135 10.59 2.02 9.89
C MET A 135 9.71 2.81 8.92
N PHE A 136 10.20 3.96 8.44
CA PHE A 136 9.48 4.79 7.48
C PHE A 136 10.42 5.47 6.48
N THR A 137 9.86 6.11 5.46
CA THR A 137 10.62 6.94 4.52
C THR A 137 10.44 8.39 4.90
N LYS A 138 11.54 9.08 5.25
CA LYS A 138 11.52 10.51 5.53
C LYS A 138 11.98 11.26 4.28
N THR A 139 11.24 12.31 3.92
CA THR A 139 11.67 13.31 2.94
C THR A 139 12.21 14.51 3.70
N GLU A 140 13.44 14.91 3.36
CA GLU A 140 14.10 16.10 3.87
C GLU A 140 14.04 17.18 2.78
N ASN A 141 13.68 18.39 3.18
CA ASN A 141 13.73 19.59 2.35
C ASN A 141 14.70 20.55 3.05
N ILE A 142 15.79 20.89 2.39
CA ILE A 142 16.87 21.73 2.95
C ILE A 142 17.04 22.92 2.03
N GLU A 143 16.92 24.12 2.59
CA GLU A 143 17.33 25.35 1.91
C GLU A 143 18.80 25.63 2.25
N VAL A 144 19.61 25.89 1.23
CA VAL A 144 21.03 26.26 1.37
C VAL A 144 21.29 27.61 0.71
N ASN A 145 22.02 28.46 1.41
CA ASN A 145 22.17 29.88 1.07
C ASN A 145 23.48 30.20 0.36
N ASP A 146 24.47 29.31 0.44
CA ASP A 146 25.77 29.50 -0.18
C ASP A 146 26.42 28.17 -0.58
N ALA A 147 27.59 28.28 -1.24
CA ALA A 147 28.36 27.13 -1.71
C ALA A 147 28.88 26.24 -0.56
N LEU A 148 29.16 26.80 0.61
CA LEU A 148 29.70 26.06 1.75
C LEU A 148 28.60 25.23 2.42
N GLU A 149 27.41 25.79 2.62
CA GLU A 149 26.21 25.07 3.08
C GLU A 149 25.83 23.97 2.07
N THR A 150 25.90 24.27 0.78
CA THR A 150 25.62 23.31 -0.30
C THR A 150 26.61 22.14 -0.26
N LEU A 151 27.91 22.40 -0.14
CA LEU A 151 28.92 21.36 0.00
C LEU A 151 28.71 20.54 1.29
N GLY A 152 28.44 21.21 2.41
CA GLY A 152 28.15 20.57 3.69
C GLY A 152 26.94 19.63 3.62
N CYS A 153 25.90 19.98 2.84
CA CYS A 153 24.76 19.12 2.58
C CYS A 153 25.17 17.84 1.82
N ALA A 154 25.97 17.97 0.74
CA ALA A 154 26.47 16.81 0.00
C ALA A 154 27.30 15.87 0.89
N GLU A 155 28.23 16.43 1.67
CA GLU A 155 29.06 15.65 2.60
C GLU A 155 28.23 14.98 3.69
N SER A 156 27.22 15.65 4.24
CA SER A 156 26.32 15.06 5.24
C SER A 156 25.57 13.85 4.68
N ILE A 157 25.06 13.93 3.45
CA ILE A 157 24.44 12.78 2.77
C ILE A 157 25.44 11.64 2.66
N GLU A 158 26.66 11.90 2.18
CA GLU A 158 27.68 10.89 1.95
C GLU A 158 28.14 10.19 3.23
N ARG A 159 28.38 10.95 4.31
CA ARG A 159 28.74 10.42 5.62
C ARG A 159 27.67 9.47 6.19
N ASN A 160 26.41 9.70 5.87
CA ASN A 160 25.28 8.91 6.39
C ASN A 160 24.85 7.74 5.49
N LEU A 161 25.45 7.57 4.30
CA LEU A 161 25.03 6.56 3.33
C LEU A 161 25.04 5.13 3.89
N ASP A 162 26.05 4.76 4.67
CA ASP A 162 26.17 3.40 5.23
C ASP A 162 25.08 3.12 6.26
N HIS A 163 24.80 4.12 7.12
CA HIS A 163 23.71 4.05 8.09
C HIS A 163 22.35 3.91 7.38
N TRP A 164 22.08 4.77 6.38
CA TRP A 164 20.83 4.69 5.62
C TRP A 164 20.73 3.42 4.78
N THR A 165 21.83 2.85 4.31
CA THR A 165 21.85 1.54 3.64
C THR A 165 21.35 0.45 4.58
N THR A 166 21.80 0.45 5.83
CA THR A 166 21.34 -0.50 6.85
C THR A 166 19.84 -0.37 7.11
N LEU A 167 19.34 0.86 7.28
CA LEU A 167 17.91 1.11 7.48
C LEU A 167 17.08 0.68 6.26
N ARG A 168 17.57 0.98 5.06
CA ARG A 168 16.94 0.58 3.80
C ARG A 168 16.84 -0.95 3.71
N ASP A 169 17.90 -1.66 4.07
CA ASP A 169 17.92 -3.13 4.03
C ASP A 169 16.91 -3.76 5.01
N GLN A 170 16.75 -3.16 6.20
CA GLN A 170 15.69 -3.52 7.14
C GLN A 170 14.29 -3.32 6.53
N MET A 171 14.02 -2.16 5.92
CA MET A 171 12.75 -1.92 5.22
C MET A 171 12.52 -2.92 4.08
N ILE A 172 13.56 -3.28 3.32
CA ILE A 172 13.47 -4.31 2.28
C ILE A 172 13.11 -5.67 2.89
N ALA A 173 13.66 -6.03 4.04
CA ALA A 173 13.31 -7.26 4.74
C ALA A 173 11.83 -7.28 5.17
N GLU A 174 11.33 -6.19 5.73
CA GLU A 174 9.90 -6.04 6.07
C GLU A 174 9.00 -6.17 4.84
N LEU A 175 9.35 -5.51 3.73
CA LEU A 175 8.60 -5.61 2.47
C LEU A 175 8.59 -7.04 1.92
N LYS A 176 9.67 -7.82 2.10
CA LYS A 176 9.71 -9.25 1.72
C LYS A 176 8.76 -10.08 2.60
N VAL A 177 8.66 -9.78 3.89
CA VAL A 177 7.69 -10.43 4.78
C VAL A 177 6.26 -10.10 4.33
N GLU A 178 5.97 -8.84 4.00
CA GLU A 178 4.67 -8.47 3.43
C GLU A 178 4.36 -9.20 2.12
N GLN A 179 5.37 -9.42 1.25
CA GLN A 179 5.21 -10.20 0.02
C GLN A 179 4.83 -11.65 0.31
N LYS A 180 5.46 -12.26 1.33
CA LYS A 180 5.12 -13.63 1.76
C LYS A 180 3.69 -13.70 2.29
N HIS A 181 3.29 -12.78 3.17
CA HIS A 181 1.91 -12.73 3.69
C HIS A 181 0.89 -12.53 2.57
N LEU A 182 1.19 -11.67 1.58
CA LEU A 182 0.30 -11.47 0.45
C LEU A 182 0.18 -12.74 -0.41
N SER A 183 1.27 -13.48 -0.58
CA SER A 183 1.26 -14.77 -1.27
C SER A 183 0.36 -15.78 -0.55
N VAL A 184 0.53 -15.93 0.77
CA VAL A 184 -0.32 -16.80 1.60
C VAL A 184 -1.78 -16.39 1.48
N MET A 185 -2.11 -15.11 1.64
CA MET A 185 -3.47 -14.60 1.48
C MET A 185 -4.05 -14.92 0.08
N THR A 186 -3.27 -14.79 -0.99
CA THR A 186 -3.77 -15.15 -2.33
C THR A 186 -4.03 -16.65 -2.50
N GLN A 187 -3.26 -17.51 -1.84
CA GLN A 187 -3.43 -18.97 -1.87
C GLN A 187 -4.64 -19.41 -1.04
N THR A 188 -4.88 -18.77 0.11
CA THR A 188 -5.98 -19.11 1.03
C THR A 188 -7.28 -18.34 0.76
N LEU A 189 -7.33 -17.52 -0.29
CA LEU A 189 -8.47 -16.65 -0.61
C LEU A 189 -9.82 -17.38 -0.70
N SER A 190 -9.85 -18.59 -1.27
CA SER A 190 -11.08 -19.38 -1.34
C SER A 190 -11.53 -19.88 0.04
N GLN A 191 -10.60 -20.25 0.92
CA GLN A 191 -10.93 -20.65 2.29
C GLN A 191 -11.42 -19.45 3.10
N PHE A 192 -10.79 -18.28 2.91
CA PHE A 192 -11.23 -17.04 3.54
C PHE A 192 -12.68 -16.69 3.14
N VAL A 193 -13.03 -16.74 1.85
CA VAL A 193 -14.42 -16.51 1.42
C VAL A 193 -15.38 -17.53 2.02
N LYS A 194 -15.01 -18.82 2.08
CA LYS A 194 -15.81 -19.84 2.75
C LYS A 194 -16.06 -19.52 4.23
N SER A 195 -15.03 -19.07 4.94
CA SER A 195 -15.15 -18.69 6.35
C SER A 195 -16.05 -17.46 6.58
N MET A 196 -16.31 -16.66 5.53
CA MET A 196 -17.20 -15.50 5.57
C MET A 196 -18.64 -15.81 5.15
N HIS A 197 -19.01 -17.05 4.82
CA HIS A 197 -20.35 -17.36 4.31
C HIS A 197 -21.49 -16.85 5.21
N ARG A 198 -21.34 -16.97 6.54
CA ARG A 198 -22.31 -16.41 7.49
C ARG A 198 -22.47 -14.90 7.32
N LEU A 199 -21.36 -14.17 7.26
CA LEU A 199 -21.34 -12.72 7.07
C LEU A 199 -21.93 -12.30 5.72
N LEU A 200 -21.66 -13.08 4.66
CA LEU A 200 -22.28 -12.87 3.35
C LEU A 200 -23.80 -13.05 3.42
N GLY A 201 -24.28 -14.05 4.15
CA GLY A 201 -25.71 -14.25 4.40
C GLY A 201 -26.36 -13.07 5.13
N GLU A 202 -25.72 -12.56 6.18
CA GLU A 202 -26.18 -11.37 6.91
C GLU A 202 -26.24 -10.13 6.00
N VAL A 203 -25.23 -9.92 5.16
CA VAL A 203 -25.20 -8.83 4.16
C VAL A 203 -26.34 -8.97 3.15
N ILE A 204 -26.55 -10.16 2.60
CA ILE A 204 -27.64 -10.43 1.64
C ILE A 204 -29.00 -10.14 2.26
N ALA A 205 -29.25 -10.62 3.48
CA ALA A 205 -30.50 -10.38 4.20
C ALA A 205 -30.74 -8.89 4.49
N THR A 206 -29.68 -8.08 4.55
CA THR A 206 -29.78 -6.63 4.74
C THR A 206 -30.03 -5.88 3.42
N LEU A 207 -29.58 -6.44 2.29
CA LEU A 207 -29.73 -5.85 0.95
C LEU A 207 -31.03 -6.25 0.24
N SER A 208 -31.70 -7.30 0.71
CA SER A 208 -32.95 -7.84 0.17
C SER A 208 -34.16 -7.17 0.80
#